data_AF-A0A931TKP0-F1
#
_entry.id   AF-A0A931TKP0-F1
#
_cell.length_a   1.000
_cell.length_b   1.000
_cell.length_c   1.000
_cell.angle_alpha   90.00
_cell.angle_beta   90.00
_cell.angle_gamma   90.00
#
_symmetry.space_group_name_H-M   'P 1'
#
loop_
_entity.id
_entity.type
_entity.pdbx_description
1 polymer ?
#
loop_
_entity_poly.entity_id
_entity_poly.type
_entity_poly.pdbx_seq_one_letter_code
_entity_poly.pdbx_strand_id
1 'polypeptide(L)' 'MLQFAGVPVVMGNAAPSLRARANGWHVTGSNDEAGVAMAIREFILGSGAGLKGPRRR' A
#
# COMPACT_ATOMS: atom_id res chain seq x y z
N MET A 1 -3.29 11.78 -8.98
CA MET A 1 -3.61 10.38 -8.67
C MET A 1 -4.04 10.18 -7.22
N LEU A 2 -3.15 10.31 -6.21
CA LEU A 2 -3.47 9.95 -4.80
C LEU A 2 -4.72 10.62 -4.21
N GLN A 3 -4.96 11.90 -4.50
CA GLN A 3 -6.17 12.62 -4.04
C GLN A 3 -7.51 12.02 -4.52
N PHE A 4 -7.48 11.19 -5.55
CA PHE A 4 -8.66 10.56 -6.13
C PHE A 4 -8.71 9.05 -5.88
N ALA A 5 -7.65 8.48 -5.30
CA ALA A 5 -7.61 7.06 -5.00
C ALA A 5 -8.52 6.78 -3.80
N GLY A 6 -9.34 5.71 -3.89
CA GLY A 6 -10.13 5.26 -2.74
C GLY A 6 -9.28 4.79 -1.56
N VAL A 7 -8.04 4.36 -1.83
CA VAL A 7 -7.03 4.00 -0.83
C VAL A 7 -5.70 4.66 -1.20
N PRO A 8 -5.44 5.91 -0.78
CA PRO A 8 -4.18 6.58 -1.06
C PRO A 8 -3.07 6.03 -0.17
N VAL A 9 -1.97 5.58 -0.78
CA VAL A 9 -0.79 5.07 -0.09
C VAL A 9 0.46 5.86 -0.50
N VAL A 10 1.26 6.25 0.47
CA VAL A 10 2.51 7.00 0.31
C VAL A 10 3.68 6.16 0.81
N MET A 11 4.78 6.13 0.04
CA MET A 11 6.01 5.44 0.44
C MET A 11 6.74 6.18 1.58
N GLY A 12 7.43 5.45 2.44
CA GLY A 12 8.19 6.03 3.57
C GLY A 12 9.26 7.03 3.13
N ASN A 13 9.87 6.82 1.96
CA ASN A 13 10.86 7.71 1.35
C ASN A 13 10.28 8.66 0.29
N ALA A 14 8.96 8.89 0.30
CA ALA A 14 8.34 9.88 -0.58
C ALA A 14 8.84 11.30 -0.30
N ALA A 15 8.78 12.16 -1.33
CA ALA A 15 9.21 13.56 -1.22
C ALA A 15 8.56 14.27 -0.02
N PRO A 16 9.29 15.13 0.72
CA PRO A 16 8.77 15.80 1.93
C PRO A 16 7.49 16.60 1.69
N SER A 17 7.37 17.26 0.53
CA SER A 17 6.17 18.01 0.13
C SER A 17 4.94 17.12 -0.08
N LEU A 18 5.13 15.86 -0.47
CA LEU A 18 4.05 14.88 -0.60
C LEU A 18 3.65 14.34 0.77
N ARG A 19 4.62 14.05 1.65
CA ARG A 19 4.37 13.61 3.03
C ARG A 19 3.62 14.67 3.86
N ALA A 20 3.95 15.95 3.68
CA ALA A 20 3.23 17.05 4.31
C ALA A 20 1.75 17.12 3.89
N ARG A 21 1.43 16.63 2.68
CA ARG A 21 0.06 16.55 2.14
C ARG A 21 -0.64 15.23 2.46
N ALA A 22 0.08 14.23 3.00
CA ALA A 22 -0.41 12.89 3.25
C ALA A 22 -1.25 12.79 4.54
N ASN A 23 -1.81 13.89 5.03
CA ASN A 23 -2.66 13.87 6.22
C ASN A 23 -3.90 13.01 5.94
N GLY A 24 -4.04 11.92 6.68
CA GLY A 24 -5.11 10.92 6.48
C GLY A 24 -4.86 9.93 5.34
N TRP A 25 -3.68 9.90 4.74
CA TRP A 25 -3.29 8.85 3.78
C TRP A 25 -2.48 7.75 4.47
N HIS A 26 -2.51 6.55 3.91
CA HIS A 26 -1.72 5.44 4.43
C HIS A 26 -0.24 5.64 4.09
N VAL A 27 0.64 5.28 5.03
CA VAL A 27 2.09 5.30 4.82
C VAL A 27 2.58 3.88 4.86
N THR A 28 3.37 3.49 3.87
CA THR A 28 4.03 2.19 3.81
C THR A 28 5.55 2.33 3.95
N GLY A 29 6.28 1.22 3.88
CA GLY A 29 7.74 1.22 3.86
C GLY A 29 8.33 2.02 2.69
N SER A 30 9.64 2.20 2.68
CA SER A 30 10.35 2.71 1.51
C SER A 30 10.33 1.72 0.34
N ASN A 31 10.80 2.16 -0.84
CA ASN A 31 10.96 1.27 -1.99
C ASN A 31 11.96 0.15 -1.71
N ASP A 32 13.04 0.45 -0.97
CA ASP A 32 14.07 -0.52 -0.56
C ASP A 32 13.54 -1.54 0.45
N GLU A 33 12.48 -1.20 1.19
CA GLU A 33 11.81 -2.08 2.18
C GLU A 33 10.59 -2.81 1.59
N ALA A 34 10.44 -2.82 0.26
CA ALA A 34 9.30 -3.41 -0.43
C ALA A 34 7.92 -2.83 -0.02
N GLY A 35 7.86 -1.51 0.23
CA GLY A 35 6.63 -0.83 0.67
C GLY A 35 5.41 -1.06 -0.24
N VAL A 36 5.60 -1.19 -1.56
CA VAL A 36 4.48 -1.54 -2.46
C VAL A 36 3.88 -2.91 -2.11
N ALA A 37 4.72 -3.91 -1.88
CA ALA A 37 4.25 -5.25 -1.52
C ALA A 37 3.59 -5.27 -0.13
N MET A 38 4.10 -4.48 0.81
CA MET A 38 3.48 -4.31 2.12
C MET A 38 2.06 -3.72 1.99
N ALA A 39 1.90 -2.63 1.24
CA ALA A 39 0.60 -2.00 1.03
C ALA A 39 -0.41 -2.94 0.36
N ILE A 40 0.02 -3.72 -0.64
CA ILE A 40 -0.85 -4.71 -1.29
C ILE A 40 -1.28 -5.79 -0.30
N ARG A 41 -0.37 -6.29 0.54
CA ARG A 41 -0.71 -7.28 1.57
C ARG A 41 -1.74 -6.73 2.56
N GLU A 42 -1.55 -5.49 3.01
CA GLU A 42 -2.42 -4.86 4.00
C GLU A 42 -3.83 -4.57 3.44
N PHE A 43 -3.91 -3.94 2.26
CA PHE A 43 -5.18 -3.40 1.77
C PHE A 43 -5.92 -4.31 0.80
N ILE A 44 -5.26 -5.29 0.17
CA ILE A 44 -5.86 -6.12 -0.89
C ILE A 44 -5.88 -7.60 -0.53
N LEU A 45 -4.74 -8.16 -0.10
CA LEU A 45 -4.62 -9.61 0.12
C LEU A 45 -5.07 -10.03 1.53
N GLY A 46 -5.08 -9.10 2.49
CA GLY A 46 -5.30 -9.38 3.91
C GLY A 46 -4.16 -10.20 4.53
N SER A 47 -4.18 -10.32 5.87
CA SER A 47 -3.22 -11.11 6.66
C SER A 47 -3.38 -12.63 6.43
N GLY A 48 -3.07 -13.12 5.24
CA GLY A 48 -2.53 -14.46 5.03
C GLY A 48 -3.27 -15.70 5.56
N ALA A 49 -4.56 -15.65 5.92
CA ALA A 49 -5.41 -16.84 5.96
C ALA A 49 -5.99 -17.09 4.56
N GLY A 50 -5.14 -17.55 3.64
CA GLY A 50 -5.59 -18.20 2.40
C GLY A 50 -5.25 -17.46 1.11
N LEU A 51 -4.03 -17.67 0.62
CA LEU A 51 -3.83 -17.86 -0.82
C LEU A 51 -4.55 -19.17 -1.21
N LYS A 52 -5.88 -19.14 -1.36
CA LYS A 52 -6.59 -20.18 -2.10
C LYS A 52 -6.23 -19.95 -3.56
N GLY A 53 -5.24 -20.70 -4.05
CA GLY A 53 -4.92 -20.78 -5.47
C GLY A 53 -6.15 -21.10 -6.33
N PRO A 54 -6.09 -20.91 -7.64
CA PRO A 54 -7.25 -21.04 -8.52
C PRO A 54 -7.90 -22.40 -8.30
N ARG A 55 -9.17 -22.40 -7.89
CA ARG A 55 -10.00 -23.61 -7.90
C ARG A 55 -10.11 -24.04 -9.35
N ARG A 56 -9.26 -24.99 -9.76
CA ARG A 56 -9.44 -25.72 -11.01
C ARG A 56 -10.81 -26.39 -10.92
N ARG A 57 -11.67 -26.05 -11.89
CA ARG A 57 -13.03 -26.56 -12.04
C ARG A 57 -13.04 -28.07 -12.15
#